data_AF-A0A7C5U9X3-F1
#
_entry.id   AF-A0A7C5U9X3-F1
#
_cell.length_a   1.000
_cell.length_b   1.000
_cell.length_c   1.000
_cell.angle_alpha   90.00
_cell.angle_beta   90.00
_cell.angle_gamma   90.00
#
_symmetry.space_group_name_H-M   'P 1'
#
loop_
_entity.id
_entity.type
_entity.pdbx_description
1 polymer ?
#
loop_
_entity_poly.entity_id
_entity_poly.type
_entity_poly.pdbx_seq_one_letter_code
_entity_poly.pdbx_strand_id
1 'polypeptide(L)'
;MSNGQIAVLSQLAFPLEVGKWYCMKLSVTSVGKRTLLYGKVWAKDEKEPSGWMLVSEDLSPATTHGWAGLWCAKGAYEFDDFELLLHTRDGKESVSLRDSFESYEIGQAPSTWTFIGGVWQICDSNTKTLQQLNILDEYSFKHNCYALILGYHSYTVTAKMRATSGGEVYGVGLTLHWREPNSHYDILSVGANRLMVWAYSQEALKPRLIGEKQCIIERWKWHYFKARIKATSKATQLQVKVWRSEQNEPHEWLIETDDDAPQRISSGTFGFVTLATSVEIKEIKVEFDAER
;
A
#
# COMPACT_ATOMS: atom_id res chain seq x y z
N MET A 1 11.22 3.45 36.01
CA MET A 1 10.22 2.43 35.63
C MET A 1 9.12 2.48 36.67
N SER A 2 7.98 3.11 36.37
CA SER A 2 6.83 3.06 37.26
C SER A 2 6.20 1.67 37.13
N ASN A 3 5.93 1.01 38.26
CA ASN A 3 5.17 -0.23 38.28
C ASN A 3 3.75 0.07 37.79
N GLY A 4 3.50 -0.14 36.49
CA GLY A 4 2.18 0.05 35.90
C GLY A 4 1.21 -0.95 36.52
N GLN A 5 0.21 -0.46 37.25
CA GLN A 5 -0.93 -1.26 37.65
C GLN A 5 -1.77 -1.56 36.39
N ILE A 6 -2.08 -2.84 36.16
CA ILE A 6 -2.98 -3.26 35.09
C ILE A 6 -4.42 -3.04 35.59
N ALA A 7 -5.19 -2.25 34.85
CA ALA A 7 -6.62 -2.12 35.07
C ALA A 7 -7.36 -2.96 34.04
N VAL A 8 -8.28 -3.81 34.50
CA VAL A 8 -9.23 -4.50 33.63
C VAL A 8 -10.43 -3.60 33.41
N LEU A 9 -10.62 -3.12 32.18
CA LEU A 9 -11.73 -2.24 31.83
C LEU A 9 -13.01 -3.01 31.49
N SER A 10 -12.86 -4.22 30.92
CA SER A 10 -13.94 -5.17 30.62
C SER A 10 -13.42 -6.60 30.61
N GLN A 11 -14.31 -7.56 30.82
CA GLN A 11 -14.02 -8.97 30.61
C GLN A 11 -15.28 -9.72 30.15
N LEU A 12 -15.08 -10.73 29.30
CA LEU A 12 -16.10 -11.66 28.85
C LEU A 12 -15.49 -13.06 28.83
N ALA A 13 -16.21 -14.04 29.36
CA ALA A 13 -15.84 -15.43 29.19
C ALA A 13 -16.13 -15.85 27.74
N PHE A 14 -15.10 -16.21 26.99
CA PHE A 14 -15.21 -16.74 25.64
C PHE A 14 -14.33 -17.98 25.50
N PRO A 15 -14.89 -19.19 25.31
CA PRO A 15 -14.12 -20.42 25.27
C PRO A 15 -13.43 -20.55 23.90
N LEU A 16 -12.14 -20.25 23.84
CA LEU A 16 -11.31 -20.53 22.67
C LEU A 16 -10.88 -22.00 22.69
N GLU A 17 -11.13 -22.70 21.60
CA GLU A 17 -10.64 -24.06 21.36
C GLU A 17 -9.37 -24.04 20.51
N VAL A 18 -8.38 -24.83 20.94
CA VAL A 18 -7.12 -25.03 20.19
C VAL A 18 -7.42 -25.64 18.82
N GLY A 19 -6.78 -25.10 17.77
CA GLY A 19 -6.90 -25.60 16.40
C GLY A 19 -8.12 -25.08 15.62
N LYS A 20 -8.91 -24.17 16.20
CA LYS A 20 -9.99 -23.48 15.50
C LYS A 20 -9.60 -22.04 15.14
N TRP A 21 -10.06 -21.59 13.98
CA TRP A 21 -9.93 -20.20 13.55
C TRP A 21 -11.01 -19.33 14.17
N TYR A 22 -10.63 -18.12 14.56
CA TYR A 22 -11.54 -17.11 15.10
C TYR A 22 -11.31 -15.78 14.42
N CYS A 23 -12.41 -15.05 14.22
CA CYS A 23 -12.38 -13.67 13.81
C CYS A 23 -12.46 -12.78 15.05
N MET A 24 -11.63 -11.74 15.09
CA MET A 24 -11.63 -10.73 16.15
C MET A 24 -11.80 -9.36 15.52
N LYS A 25 -12.64 -8.53 16.12
CA LYS A 25 -12.83 -7.14 15.70
C LYS A 25 -12.76 -6.23 16.90
N LEU A 26 -11.96 -5.18 16.76
CA LEU A 26 -11.81 -4.12 17.75
C LEU A 26 -12.17 -2.78 17.12
N SER A 27 -12.81 -1.91 17.89
CA SER A 27 -12.96 -0.49 17.53
C SER A 27 -12.52 0.36 18.71
N VAL A 28 -11.73 1.40 18.41
CA VAL A 28 -11.18 2.32 19.40
C VAL A 28 -11.51 3.73 18.94
N THR A 29 -12.11 4.53 19.81
CA THR A 29 -12.47 5.92 19.48
C THR A 29 -12.12 6.84 20.64
N SER A 30 -11.31 7.86 20.39
CA SER A 30 -11.03 8.90 21.38
C SER A 30 -12.05 10.03 21.28
N VAL A 31 -12.81 10.28 22.36
CA VAL A 31 -13.83 11.35 22.43
C VAL A 31 -13.50 12.28 23.59
N GLY A 32 -13.09 13.52 23.31
CA GLY A 32 -12.71 14.48 24.35
C GLY A 32 -11.50 14.00 25.15
N LYS A 33 -11.70 13.67 26.44
CA LYS A 33 -10.67 13.17 27.37
C LYS A 33 -10.79 11.67 27.69
N ARG A 34 -11.60 10.92 26.93
CA ARG A 34 -11.83 9.49 27.15
C ARG A 34 -11.60 8.66 25.89
N THR A 35 -11.34 7.38 26.07
CA THR A 35 -11.22 6.40 25.00
C THR A 35 -12.33 5.36 25.12
N LEU A 36 -13.12 5.22 24.06
CA LEU A 36 -14.14 4.19 23.91
C LEU A 36 -13.52 2.96 23.25
N LEU A 37 -13.72 1.80 23.86
CA LEU A 37 -13.17 0.52 23.43
C LEU A 37 -14.34 -0.45 23.17
N TYR A 38 -14.34 -1.05 22.00
CA TYR A 38 -15.30 -2.08 21.62
C TYR A 38 -14.58 -3.32 21.13
N GLY A 39 -15.08 -4.49 21.52
CA GLY A 39 -14.50 -5.78 21.12
C GLY A 39 -15.58 -6.82 20.86
N LYS A 40 -15.33 -7.67 19.87
CA LYS A 40 -16.09 -8.90 19.66
C LYS A 40 -15.24 -9.97 18.99
N VAL A 41 -15.59 -11.22 19.26
CA VAL A 41 -14.89 -12.41 18.78
C VAL A 41 -15.92 -13.48 18.42
N TRP A 42 -15.66 -14.23 17.35
CA TRP A 42 -16.52 -15.33 16.91
C TRP A 42 -15.69 -16.38 16.19
N ALA A 43 -16.15 -17.63 16.13
CA ALA A 43 -15.47 -18.65 15.32
C ALA A 43 -15.52 -18.27 13.84
N LYS A 44 -14.49 -18.58 13.05
CA LYS A 44 -14.40 -18.19 11.62
C LYS A 44 -15.61 -18.68 10.80
N ASP A 45 -16.16 -19.83 11.17
CA ASP A 45 -17.31 -20.46 10.51
C ASP A 45 -18.67 -19.98 11.06
N GLU A 46 -18.67 -19.09 12.05
CA GLU A 46 -19.87 -18.49 12.63
C GLU A 46 -20.11 -17.07 12.11
N LYS A 47 -21.34 -16.57 12.29
CA LYS A 47 -21.68 -15.20 11.89
C LYS A 47 -21.07 -14.18 12.84
N GLU A 48 -20.53 -13.10 12.27
CA GLU A 48 -20.12 -11.92 13.05
C GLU A 48 -21.29 -11.46 13.95
N PRO A 49 -21.06 -11.34 15.27
CA PRO A 49 -22.08 -10.87 16.19
C PRO A 49 -22.57 -9.47 15.82
N SER A 50 -23.89 -9.27 15.84
CA SER A 50 -24.52 -7.99 15.51
C SER A 50 -24.22 -6.91 16.56
N GLY A 51 -23.98 -7.31 17.81
CA GLY A 51 -23.60 -6.42 18.90
C GLY A 51 -22.10 -6.50 19.22
N TRP A 52 -21.59 -5.44 19.83
CA TRP A 52 -20.30 -5.50 20.51
C TRP A 52 -20.44 -6.36 21.78
N MET A 53 -19.54 -7.32 21.93
CA MET A 53 -19.56 -8.23 23.09
C MET A 53 -18.88 -7.59 24.30
N LEU A 54 -17.91 -6.72 24.05
CA LEU A 54 -17.23 -5.89 25.04
C LEU A 54 -17.41 -4.42 24.66
N VAL A 55 -17.77 -3.61 25.64
CA VAL A 55 -17.83 -2.15 25.55
C VAL A 55 -17.20 -1.58 26.81
N SER A 56 -16.28 -0.63 26.68
CA SER A 56 -15.61 0.00 27.82
C SER A 56 -15.18 1.42 27.55
N GLU A 57 -15.03 2.18 28.62
CA GLU A 57 -14.47 3.53 28.58
C GLU A 57 -13.23 3.58 29.47
N ASP A 58 -12.13 4.14 28.95
CA ASP A 58 -10.98 4.53 29.76
C ASP A 58 -11.03 6.03 30.02
N LEU A 59 -11.06 6.41 31.30
CA LEU A 59 -11.09 7.78 31.79
C LEU A 59 -9.71 8.26 32.28
N SER A 60 -8.72 7.37 32.33
CA SER A 60 -7.35 7.73 32.63
C SER A 60 -6.86 8.76 31.60
N PRO A 61 -6.05 9.76 31.98
CA PRO A 61 -5.47 10.68 31.00
C PRO A 61 -4.53 9.90 30.06
N ALA A 62 -5.02 9.43 28.90
CA ALA A 62 -4.24 8.55 28.03
C ALA A 62 -4.65 8.56 26.54
N THR A 63 -3.60 8.65 25.70
CA THR A 63 -3.45 8.27 24.27
C THR A 63 -4.62 8.54 23.32
N THR A 64 -4.52 9.64 22.55
CA THR A 64 -5.45 10.02 21.48
C THR A 64 -5.09 9.44 20.09
N HIS A 65 -4.03 8.62 20.00
CA HIS A 65 -3.56 7.97 18.78
C HIS A 65 -2.68 6.75 19.12
N GLY A 66 -2.65 5.75 18.25
CA GLY A 66 -1.85 4.53 18.42
C GLY A 66 -1.90 3.64 17.18
N TRP A 67 -1.07 2.61 17.13
CA TRP A 67 -1.12 1.59 16.07
C TRP A 67 -2.05 0.46 16.47
N ALA A 68 -2.80 -0.08 15.51
CA ALA A 68 -3.46 -1.37 15.70
C ALA A 68 -2.47 -2.50 15.47
N GLY A 69 -2.64 -3.57 16.25
CA GLY A 69 -1.80 -4.76 16.15
C GLY A 69 -2.44 -5.95 16.84
N LEU A 70 -1.81 -7.11 16.66
CA LEU A 70 -2.24 -8.39 17.22
C LEU A 70 -1.36 -8.71 18.45
N TRP A 71 -1.95 -9.23 19.53
CA TRP A 71 -1.25 -9.59 20.79
C TRP A 71 -1.58 -11.03 21.22
N CYS A 72 -0.59 -11.74 21.77
CA CYS A 72 -0.77 -13.09 22.33
C CYS A 72 0.14 -13.34 23.55
N ALA A 73 -0.27 -14.25 24.44
CA ALA A 73 0.53 -14.71 25.59
C ALA A 73 1.50 -15.85 25.20
N LYS A 74 2.24 -16.44 26.15
CA LYS A 74 3.20 -17.53 25.88
C LYS A 74 2.51 -18.74 25.22
N GLY A 75 2.65 -18.91 23.90
CA GLY A 75 2.06 -19.97 23.07
C GLY A 75 2.36 -19.80 21.57
N ALA A 76 1.83 -20.69 20.73
CA ALA A 76 1.90 -20.59 19.26
C ALA A 76 0.52 -20.18 18.70
N TYR A 77 0.50 -19.22 17.78
CA TYR A 77 -0.71 -18.63 17.21
C TYR A 77 -0.51 -18.35 15.72
N GLU A 78 -1.58 -18.47 14.94
CA GLU A 78 -1.62 -18.17 13.51
C GLU A 78 -2.62 -17.02 13.29
N PHE A 79 -2.30 -16.13 12.34
CA PHE A 79 -3.12 -14.97 12.00
C PHE A 79 -3.23 -14.85 10.49
N ASP A 80 -4.43 -14.52 10.03
CA ASP A 80 -4.75 -14.30 8.62
C ASP A 80 -5.87 -13.25 8.53
N ASP A 81 -6.13 -12.73 7.34
CA ASP A 81 -7.23 -11.78 7.08
C ASP A 81 -7.13 -10.47 7.93
N PHE A 82 -5.93 -9.92 8.11
CA PHE A 82 -5.71 -8.69 8.88
C PHE A 82 -6.17 -7.43 8.13
N GLU A 83 -7.15 -6.72 8.70
CA GLU A 83 -7.63 -5.42 8.23
C GLU A 83 -7.46 -4.35 9.30
N LEU A 84 -7.06 -3.14 8.88
CA LEU A 84 -6.90 -1.98 9.75
C LEU A 84 -7.71 -0.79 9.24
N LEU A 85 -8.70 -0.40 10.05
CA LEU A 85 -9.55 0.78 9.90
C LEU A 85 -9.20 1.79 11.02
N LEU A 86 -9.01 3.07 10.67
CA LEU A 86 -8.33 4.09 11.48
C LEU A 86 -9.07 5.41 11.84
N HIS A 87 -10.36 5.50 12.15
CA HIS A 87 -11.16 6.73 12.46
C HIS A 87 -10.46 8.03 13.01
N THR A 88 -10.69 9.23 12.43
CA THR A 88 -10.25 10.57 12.94
C THR A 88 -11.21 11.00 14.06
N ARG A 89 -10.93 12.14 14.71
CA ARG A 89 -11.83 12.82 15.67
C ARG A 89 -13.23 13.15 15.13
N ASP A 90 -13.43 13.18 13.81
CA ASP A 90 -14.74 13.27 13.16
C ASP A 90 -15.23 11.90 12.64
N GLY A 91 -14.44 10.85 12.89
CA GLY A 91 -14.59 9.48 12.39
C GLY A 91 -13.70 9.10 11.19
N LYS A 92 -12.84 9.97 10.63
CA LYS A 92 -12.08 9.76 9.36
C LYS A 92 -10.67 9.16 9.44
N GLU A 93 -10.39 8.11 8.71
CA GLU A 93 -9.27 7.28 9.06
C GLU A 93 -7.85 7.76 8.64
N SER A 94 -6.84 7.60 9.51
CA SER A 94 -5.38 7.55 9.26
C SER A 94 -4.83 6.44 8.36
N VAL A 95 -5.50 6.04 7.29
CA VAL A 95 -5.32 4.75 6.60
C VAL A 95 -3.83 4.42 6.33
N SER A 96 -3.43 3.15 6.49
CA SER A 96 -2.19 2.63 5.88
C SER A 96 -2.37 1.18 5.43
N LEU A 97 -2.00 0.87 4.19
CA LEU A 97 -1.99 -0.51 3.69
C LEU A 97 -0.58 -1.09 3.76
N ARG A 98 -0.47 -2.36 4.12
CA ARG A 98 0.74 -3.14 3.92
C ARG A 98 0.40 -4.44 3.22
N ASP A 99 1.23 -4.83 2.27
CA ASP A 99 1.16 -6.14 1.67
C ASP A 99 2.59 -6.71 1.54
N SER A 100 2.80 -7.86 2.17
CA SER A 100 4.05 -8.62 2.11
C SER A 100 3.97 -9.80 1.13
N PHE A 101 2.78 -10.07 0.63
CA PHE A 101 2.41 -11.23 -0.17
C PHE A 101 2.50 -12.60 0.51
N GLU A 102 2.89 -12.65 1.79
CA GLU A 102 3.13 -13.91 2.50
C GLU A 102 1.85 -14.74 2.73
N SER A 103 0.67 -14.13 2.76
CA SER A 103 -0.62 -14.82 2.93
C SER A 103 -1.14 -15.49 1.64
N TYR A 104 -0.63 -15.13 0.47
CA TYR A 104 -1.15 -15.65 -0.80
C TYR A 104 -0.50 -16.98 -1.19
N GLU A 105 -1.23 -17.77 -1.96
CA GLU A 105 -0.75 -19.04 -2.52
C GLU A 105 0.28 -18.82 -3.63
N ILE A 106 1.32 -19.66 -3.65
CA ILE A 106 2.35 -19.65 -4.68
C ILE A 106 1.74 -20.07 -6.03
N GLY A 107 2.16 -19.41 -7.10
CA GLY A 107 1.70 -19.65 -8.47
C GLY A 107 0.38 -18.95 -8.81
N GLN A 108 -0.24 -18.24 -7.86
CA GLN A 108 -1.49 -17.52 -8.06
C GLN A 108 -1.29 -16.01 -7.98
N ALA A 109 -2.11 -15.26 -8.70
CA ALA A 109 -2.18 -13.80 -8.54
C ALA A 109 -2.93 -13.47 -7.24
N PRO A 110 -2.44 -12.54 -6.40
CA PRO A 110 -3.16 -12.06 -5.22
C PRO A 110 -4.58 -11.59 -5.54
N SER A 111 -5.59 -12.17 -4.90
CA SER A 111 -7.00 -11.89 -5.19
C SER A 111 -7.46 -10.48 -4.77
N THR A 112 -6.71 -9.81 -3.89
CA THR A 112 -6.96 -8.44 -3.44
C THR A 112 -6.43 -7.38 -4.42
N TRP A 113 -5.72 -7.79 -5.47
CA TRP A 113 -5.11 -6.93 -6.47
C TRP A 113 -5.83 -7.04 -7.82
N THR A 114 -5.84 -5.94 -8.58
CA THR A 114 -6.34 -5.91 -9.96
C THR A 114 -5.18 -5.89 -10.94
N PHE A 115 -5.21 -6.74 -11.96
CA PHE A 115 -4.14 -6.86 -12.94
C PHE A 115 -4.62 -6.45 -14.33
N ILE A 116 -3.83 -5.62 -15.03
CA ILE A 116 -4.08 -5.21 -16.42
C ILE A 116 -2.84 -5.55 -17.24
N GLY A 117 -3.00 -6.47 -18.20
CA GLY A 117 -1.88 -6.98 -18.97
C GLY A 117 -0.87 -7.77 -18.14
N GLY A 118 0.10 -8.36 -18.83
CA GLY A 118 1.15 -9.15 -18.20
C GLY A 118 0.69 -10.53 -17.71
N VAL A 119 1.61 -11.22 -17.02
CA VAL A 119 1.34 -12.46 -16.29
C VAL A 119 1.84 -12.21 -14.87
N TRP A 120 0.92 -12.20 -13.91
CA TRP A 120 1.19 -11.86 -12.53
C TRP A 120 0.93 -13.04 -11.61
N GLN A 121 1.88 -13.35 -10.73
CA GLN A 121 1.73 -14.44 -9.77
C GLN A 121 2.64 -14.26 -8.57
N ILE A 122 2.32 -14.94 -7.47
CA ILE A 122 3.22 -15.09 -6.34
C ILE A 122 4.26 -16.15 -6.65
N CYS A 123 5.53 -15.78 -6.51
CA CYS A 123 6.64 -16.70 -6.58
C CYS A 123 7.39 -16.70 -5.25
N ASP A 124 7.98 -17.86 -4.92
CA ASP A 124 8.85 -18.00 -3.77
C ASP A 124 10.29 -18.28 -4.23
N SER A 125 11.17 -17.33 -3.91
CA SER A 125 12.62 -17.44 -4.06
C SER A 125 13.32 -17.05 -2.76
N ASN A 126 12.83 -17.63 -1.65
CA ASN A 126 13.16 -17.44 -0.22
C ASN A 126 12.18 -16.51 0.53
N THR A 127 11.51 -15.60 -0.16
CA THR A 127 10.41 -14.77 0.37
C THR A 127 9.36 -14.65 -0.72
N LYS A 128 8.06 -14.61 -0.35
CA LYS A 128 7.02 -14.46 -1.37
C LYS A 128 7.12 -13.07 -2.00
N THR A 129 7.04 -13.05 -3.33
CA THR A 129 7.08 -11.84 -4.14
C THR A 129 5.95 -11.87 -5.14
N LEU A 130 5.33 -10.72 -5.39
CA LEU A 130 4.52 -10.56 -6.59
C LEU A 130 5.46 -10.40 -7.78
N GLN A 131 5.30 -11.26 -8.78
CA GLN A 131 6.11 -11.22 -9.98
C GLN A 131 5.27 -10.92 -11.20
N GLN A 132 5.78 -10.04 -12.05
CA GLN A 132 5.37 -9.94 -13.44
C GLN A 132 6.34 -10.79 -14.26
N LEU A 133 5.83 -11.70 -15.09
CA LEU A 133 6.64 -12.64 -15.85
C LEU A 133 6.63 -12.43 -17.37
N ASN A 134 5.61 -11.75 -17.90
CA ASN A 134 5.43 -11.62 -19.34
C ASN A 134 6.29 -10.50 -19.94
N ILE A 135 7.24 -10.85 -20.79
CA ILE A 135 8.00 -9.89 -21.57
C ILE A 135 7.31 -9.78 -22.93
N LEU A 136 6.78 -8.60 -23.25
CA LEU A 136 6.17 -8.37 -24.56
C LEU A 136 7.24 -8.30 -25.65
N ASP A 137 6.95 -8.89 -26.80
CA ASP A 137 7.81 -8.82 -28.00
C ASP A 137 7.81 -7.43 -28.64
N GLU A 138 6.78 -6.60 -28.40
CA GLU A 138 6.63 -5.26 -28.97
C GLU A 138 6.68 -4.16 -27.88
N TYR A 139 7.64 -3.24 -28.02
CA TYR A 139 7.81 -2.09 -27.13
C TYR A 139 6.72 -1.04 -27.37
N SER A 140 5.82 -0.86 -26.41
CA SER A 140 4.86 0.24 -26.45
C SER A 140 4.41 0.63 -25.05
N PHE A 141 4.39 1.93 -24.76
CA PHE A 141 3.76 2.47 -23.55
C PHE A 141 2.25 2.19 -23.48
N LYS A 142 1.63 1.76 -24.59
CA LYS A 142 0.23 1.29 -24.61
C LYS A 142 0.05 -0.13 -24.09
N HIS A 143 1.13 -0.88 -23.90
CA HIS A 143 1.11 -2.28 -23.45
C HIS A 143 1.80 -2.47 -22.10
N ASN A 144 1.83 -1.43 -21.27
CA ASN A 144 2.29 -1.53 -19.90
C ASN A 144 1.46 -2.58 -19.13
N CYS A 145 2.11 -3.26 -18.18
CA CYS A 145 1.45 -4.21 -17.29
C CYS A 145 1.26 -3.55 -15.92
N TYR A 146 0.08 -3.73 -15.33
CA TYR A 146 -0.29 -3.10 -14.07
C TYR A 146 -0.73 -4.12 -13.02
N ALA A 147 -0.38 -3.83 -11.77
CA ALA A 147 -0.92 -4.46 -10.57
C ALA A 147 -1.39 -3.36 -9.62
N LEU A 148 -2.70 -3.26 -9.37
CA LEU A 148 -3.37 -2.13 -8.74
C LEU A 148 -4.04 -2.56 -7.44
N ILE A 149 -3.94 -1.74 -6.39
CA ILE A 149 -4.60 -1.99 -5.11
C ILE A 149 -4.97 -0.68 -4.41
N LEU A 150 -6.16 -0.66 -3.78
CA LEU A 150 -6.76 0.48 -3.06
C LEU A 150 -6.74 1.82 -3.83
N GLY A 151 -7.52 2.80 -3.40
CA GLY A 151 -7.48 4.14 -4.00
C GLY A 151 -7.75 5.23 -3.00
N TYR A 152 -7.14 6.40 -3.23
CA TYR A 152 -7.23 7.55 -2.33
C TYR A 152 -6.83 8.86 -3.01
N HIS A 153 -6.99 9.99 -2.31
CA HIS A 153 -6.73 11.34 -2.84
C HIS A 153 -5.30 11.84 -2.67
N SER A 154 -4.68 11.45 -1.56
CA SER A 154 -3.32 11.87 -1.20
C SER A 154 -2.68 10.79 -0.36
N TYR A 155 -1.55 10.26 -0.82
CA TYR A 155 -0.89 9.16 -0.15
C TYR A 155 0.58 9.09 -0.51
N THR A 156 1.32 8.37 0.31
CA THR A 156 2.69 7.96 0.05
C THR A 156 2.74 6.45 -0.12
N VAL A 157 3.17 5.98 -1.28
CA VAL A 157 3.46 4.57 -1.52
C VAL A 157 4.96 4.33 -1.47
N THR A 158 5.36 3.24 -0.85
CA THR A 158 6.72 2.67 -0.89
C THR A 158 6.63 1.21 -1.27
N ALA A 159 7.46 0.77 -2.20
CA ALA A 159 7.57 -0.63 -2.57
C ALA A 159 9.01 -0.96 -2.96
N LYS A 160 9.43 -2.20 -2.72
CA LYS A 160 10.74 -2.71 -3.09
C LYS A 160 10.63 -3.55 -4.34
N MET A 161 11.43 -3.22 -5.34
CA MET A 161 11.31 -3.78 -6.68
C MET A 161 12.67 -4.20 -7.23
N ARG A 162 12.66 -5.26 -8.03
CA ARG A 162 13.83 -5.77 -8.74
C ARG A 162 13.43 -6.19 -10.15
N ALA A 163 13.96 -5.48 -11.15
CA ALA A 163 13.87 -5.93 -12.54
C ALA A 163 14.75 -7.17 -12.74
N THR A 164 14.19 -8.26 -13.24
CA THR A 164 14.88 -9.55 -13.47
C THR A 164 15.10 -9.85 -14.94
N SER A 165 14.50 -9.09 -15.85
CA SER A 165 14.73 -9.21 -17.30
C SER A 165 14.61 -7.84 -17.99
N GLY A 166 14.70 -7.83 -19.32
CA GLY A 166 14.47 -6.62 -20.13
C GLY A 166 15.53 -6.43 -21.21
N GLY A 167 15.09 -5.88 -22.35
CA GLY A 167 15.93 -5.50 -23.49
C GLY A 167 16.64 -4.16 -23.30
N GLU A 168 16.91 -3.45 -24.39
CA GLU A 168 17.54 -2.12 -24.35
C GLU A 168 16.65 -1.07 -23.66
N VAL A 169 15.33 -1.18 -23.86
CA VAL A 169 14.33 -0.32 -23.22
C VAL A 169 13.47 -1.18 -22.32
N TYR A 170 13.58 -0.96 -21.02
CA TYR A 170 12.71 -1.59 -20.04
C TYR A 170 12.36 -0.62 -18.93
N GLY A 171 11.29 -0.92 -18.20
CA GLY A 171 10.82 -0.06 -17.13
C GLY A 171 10.09 -0.75 -16.01
N VAL A 172 10.38 -0.27 -14.80
CA VAL A 172 9.70 -0.63 -13.57
C VAL A 172 9.37 0.66 -12.84
N GLY A 173 8.22 0.69 -12.17
CA GLY A 173 7.94 1.72 -11.20
C GLY A 173 6.52 1.68 -10.68
N LEU A 174 6.01 2.87 -10.36
CA LEU A 174 4.74 3.05 -9.66
C LEU A 174 3.74 3.70 -10.59
N THR A 175 2.48 3.26 -10.49
CA THR A 175 1.36 4.01 -11.04
C THR A 175 0.54 4.61 -9.91
N LEU A 176 0.10 5.86 -10.08
CA LEU A 176 -0.56 6.65 -9.05
C LEU A 176 -1.83 7.29 -9.62
N HIS A 177 -2.83 7.45 -8.76
CA HIS A 177 -4.15 7.93 -9.13
C HIS A 177 -4.72 7.22 -10.37
N TRP A 178 -4.45 5.92 -10.51
CA TRP A 178 -4.93 5.14 -11.63
C TRP A 178 -6.45 4.99 -11.56
N ARG A 179 -7.11 5.47 -12.62
CA ARG A 179 -8.57 5.31 -12.83
C ARG A 179 -8.84 4.39 -14.02
N GLU A 180 -8.07 4.55 -15.08
CA GLU A 180 -8.26 3.89 -16.37
C GLU A 180 -7.03 4.11 -17.27
N PRO A 181 -6.93 3.41 -18.42
CA PRO A 181 -5.73 3.44 -19.26
C PRO A 181 -5.26 4.82 -19.71
N ASN A 182 -6.13 5.83 -19.76
CA ASN A 182 -5.76 7.19 -20.14
C ASN A 182 -5.97 8.22 -19.01
N SER A 183 -6.10 7.80 -17.75
CA SER A 183 -6.23 8.73 -16.61
C SER A 183 -5.47 8.21 -15.40
N HIS A 184 -4.20 8.58 -15.29
CA HIS A 184 -3.28 8.18 -14.22
C HIS A 184 -1.95 8.94 -14.31
N TYR A 185 -1.08 8.73 -13.32
CA TYR A 185 0.32 9.09 -13.38
C TYR A 185 1.21 7.85 -13.35
N ASP A 186 2.10 7.70 -14.32
CA ASP A 186 3.13 6.67 -14.28
C ASP A 186 4.48 7.28 -13.90
N ILE A 187 5.10 6.69 -12.89
CA ILE A 187 6.51 6.90 -12.53
C ILE A 187 7.24 5.67 -13.03
N LEU A 188 7.94 5.80 -14.15
CA LEU A 188 8.52 4.66 -14.85
C LEU A 188 10.00 4.92 -15.14
N SER A 189 10.85 3.94 -14.81
CA SER A 189 12.22 3.96 -15.34
C SER A 189 12.19 3.65 -16.83
N VAL A 190 12.88 4.38 -17.69
CA VAL A 190 12.95 4.07 -19.13
C VAL A 190 14.41 3.96 -19.55
N GLY A 191 14.75 2.88 -20.26
CA GLY A 191 16.10 2.68 -20.80
C GLY A 191 17.19 2.53 -19.73
N ALA A 192 16.81 2.07 -18.53
CA ALA A 192 17.69 1.87 -17.36
C ALA A 192 18.48 3.11 -16.87
N ASN A 193 18.20 4.32 -17.36
CA ASN A 193 19.00 5.51 -17.02
C ASN A 193 18.18 6.77 -16.72
N ARG A 194 16.86 6.74 -16.91
CA ARG A 194 15.96 7.86 -16.65
C ARG A 194 14.78 7.37 -15.83
N LEU A 195 14.36 8.19 -14.87
CA LEU A 195 13.08 8.07 -14.19
C LEU A 195 12.18 9.17 -14.72
N MET A 196 11.01 8.81 -15.23
CA MET A 196 10.08 9.71 -15.88
C MET A 196 8.74 9.70 -15.14
N VAL A 197 8.11 10.87 -15.01
CA VAL A 197 6.77 11.04 -14.47
C VAL A 197 5.86 11.48 -15.61
N TRP A 198 4.98 10.60 -16.04
CA TRP A 198 4.03 10.81 -17.12
C TRP A 198 2.63 11.06 -16.56
N ALA A 199 1.95 12.08 -17.07
CA ALA A 199 0.53 12.33 -16.83
C ALA A 199 -0.30 11.90 -18.04
N TYR A 200 -1.19 10.94 -17.83
CA TYR A 200 -2.15 10.47 -18.82
C TYR A 200 -3.50 11.10 -18.49
N SER A 201 -4.11 11.77 -19.45
CA SER A 201 -5.45 12.35 -19.30
C SER A 201 -6.28 12.04 -20.55
N GLN A 202 -7.54 11.66 -20.36
CA GLN A 202 -8.46 11.37 -21.47
C GLN A 202 -8.62 12.56 -22.42
N GLU A 203 -8.57 13.77 -21.86
CA GLU A 203 -8.77 15.02 -22.62
C GLU A 203 -7.51 15.43 -23.40
N ALA A 204 -6.36 14.82 -23.09
CA ALA A 204 -5.10 15.12 -23.75
C ALA A 204 -4.89 14.18 -24.95
N LEU A 205 -4.53 14.75 -26.10
CA LEU A 205 -4.20 13.98 -27.32
C LEU A 205 -3.01 13.03 -27.14
N LYS A 206 -2.10 13.34 -26.20
CA LYS A 206 -0.90 12.56 -25.88
C LYS A 206 -0.56 12.67 -24.38
N PRO A 207 0.09 11.65 -23.80
CA PRO A 207 0.64 11.74 -22.44
C PRO A 207 1.63 12.90 -22.32
N ARG A 208 1.67 13.55 -21.15
CA ARG A 208 2.58 14.66 -20.86
C ARG A 208 3.70 14.21 -19.93
N LEU A 209 4.95 14.51 -20.28
CA LEU A 209 6.07 14.35 -19.37
C LEU A 209 6.10 15.54 -18.42
N ILE A 210 5.89 15.30 -17.13
CA ILE A 210 5.84 16.36 -16.11
C ILE A 210 7.03 16.32 -15.15
N GLY A 211 7.84 15.26 -15.18
CA GLY A 211 9.08 15.17 -14.41
C GLY A 211 10.05 14.17 -15.01
N GLU A 212 11.34 14.49 -14.95
CA GLU A 212 12.40 13.60 -15.43
C GLU A 212 13.67 13.80 -14.60
N LYS A 213 14.36 12.70 -14.28
CA LYS A 213 15.71 12.74 -13.73
C LYS A 213 16.52 11.55 -14.21
N GLN A 214 17.83 11.74 -14.34
CA GLN A 214 18.74 10.62 -14.50
C GLN A 214 18.66 9.72 -13.25
N CYS A 215 18.40 8.44 -13.47
CA CYS A 215 18.28 7.44 -12.43
C CYS A 215 18.60 6.08 -13.04
N ILE A 216 19.63 5.43 -12.53
CA ILE A 216 20.00 4.09 -13.00
C ILE A 216 19.30 3.07 -12.13
N ILE A 217 18.44 2.26 -12.76
CA ILE A 217 17.86 1.07 -12.14
C ILE A 217 18.68 -0.11 -12.63
N GLU A 218 19.44 -0.73 -11.75
CA GLU A 218 20.26 -1.89 -12.12
C GLU A 218 19.40 -3.16 -12.08
N ARG A 219 19.50 -3.98 -13.14
CA ARG A 219 18.89 -5.31 -13.17
C ARG A 219 19.45 -6.19 -12.06
N TRP A 220 18.64 -7.13 -11.59
CA TRP A 220 18.96 -8.10 -10.52
C TRP A 220 19.21 -7.48 -9.15
N LYS A 221 18.96 -6.20 -9.01
CA LYS A 221 19.21 -5.48 -7.78
C LYS A 221 17.94 -4.83 -7.26
N TRP A 222 17.79 -4.91 -5.94
CA TRP A 222 16.63 -4.38 -5.24
C TRP A 222 16.76 -2.86 -5.08
N HIS A 223 15.71 -2.16 -5.48
CA HIS A 223 15.55 -0.72 -5.30
C HIS A 223 14.24 -0.46 -4.57
N TYR A 224 14.22 0.54 -3.69
CA TYR A 224 12.98 1.08 -3.19
C TYR A 224 12.49 2.18 -4.12
N PHE A 225 11.20 2.13 -4.44
CA PHE A 225 10.47 3.21 -5.07
C PHE A 225 9.56 3.82 -4.02
N LYS A 226 9.71 5.12 -3.80
CA LYS A 226 8.81 5.89 -2.94
C LYS A 226 8.26 7.07 -3.69
N ALA A 227 6.94 7.20 -3.66
CA ALA A 227 6.26 8.33 -4.25
C ALA A 227 5.19 8.88 -3.29
N ARG A 228 5.18 10.20 -3.15
CA ARG A 228 4.09 10.93 -2.51
C ARG A 228 3.29 11.65 -3.57
N ILE A 229 1.98 11.45 -3.55
CA ILE A 229 1.03 12.19 -4.37
C ILE A 229 0.08 12.95 -3.46
N LYS A 230 -0.11 14.23 -3.75
CA LYS A 230 -1.00 15.10 -2.99
C LYS A 230 -1.86 15.93 -3.92
N ALA A 231 -3.16 15.64 -3.95
CA ALA A 231 -4.11 16.46 -4.65
C ALA A 231 -4.47 17.71 -3.83
N THR A 232 -4.44 18.87 -4.47
CA THR A 232 -4.89 20.14 -3.91
C THR A 232 -5.90 20.80 -4.83
N SER A 233 -6.49 21.91 -4.36
CA SER A 233 -7.38 22.72 -5.20
C SER A 233 -6.69 23.31 -6.43
N LYS A 234 -5.37 23.48 -6.40
CA LYS A 234 -4.59 24.14 -7.48
C LYS A 234 -3.82 23.17 -8.37
N ALA A 235 -3.28 22.09 -7.80
CA ALA A 235 -2.44 21.15 -8.52
C ALA A 235 -2.46 19.75 -7.89
N THR A 236 -2.02 18.75 -8.64
CA THR A 236 -1.63 17.45 -8.09
C THR A 236 -0.12 17.44 -7.97
N GLN A 237 0.38 17.36 -6.74
CA GLN A 237 1.80 17.42 -6.44
C GLN A 237 2.36 16.00 -6.40
N LEU A 238 3.48 15.77 -7.08
CA LEU A 238 4.17 14.48 -7.10
C LEU A 238 5.61 14.65 -6.65
N GLN A 239 6.03 13.79 -5.74
CA GLN A 239 7.42 13.69 -5.33
C GLN A 239 7.86 12.24 -5.36
N VAL A 240 9.04 12.00 -5.89
CA VAL A 240 9.54 10.66 -6.17
C VAL A 240 10.98 10.54 -5.73
N LYS A 241 11.32 9.41 -5.12
CA LYS A 241 12.70 9.01 -4.93
C LYS A 241 12.86 7.51 -5.10
N VAL A 242 14.04 7.15 -5.59
CA VAL A 242 14.45 5.77 -5.84
C VAL A 242 15.87 5.60 -5.34
N TRP A 243 16.12 4.49 -4.65
CA TRP A 243 17.44 4.20 -4.10
C TRP A 243 17.67 2.70 -4.00
N ARG A 244 18.94 2.32 -3.95
CA ARG A 244 19.37 0.94 -3.70
C ARG A 244 18.91 0.48 -2.34
N SER A 245 18.40 -0.74 -2.26
CA SER A 245 17.97 -1.30 -0.97
C SER A 245 19.13 -1.46 0.04
N GLU A 246 20.36 -1.50 -0.45
CA GLU A 246 21.59 -1.53 0.34
C GLU A 246 22.04 -0.14 0.82
N GLN A 247 21.39 0.93 0.34
CA GLN A 247 21.63 2.31 0.72
C GLN A 247 20.52 2.84 1.63
N ASN A 248 20.83 3.91 2.37
CA ASN A 248 19.83 4.63 3.14
C ASN A 248 18.86 5.38 2.21
N GLU A 249 17.61 5.53 2.66
CA GLU A 249 16.63 6.39 2.00
C GLU A 249 17.20 7.81 1.86
N PRO A 250 17.27 8.38 0.64
CA PRO A 250 17.73 9.74 0.45
C PRO A 250 16.85 10.75 1.19
N HIS A 251 17.48 11.78 1.75
CA HIS A 251 16.78 12.90 2.37
C HIS A 251 15.97 13.69 1.34
N GLU A 252 16.62 14.04 0.23
CA GLU A 252 16.01 14.81 -0.85
C GLU A 252 15.14 13.93 -1.75
N TRP A 253 14.08 14.52 -2.30
CA TRP A 253 13.32 13.90 -3.37
C TRP A 253 14.11 14.02 -4.69
N LEU A 254 14.11 12.94 -5.47
CA LEU A 254 14.82 12.90 -6.75
C LEU A 254 14.10 13.75 -7.81
N ILE A 255 12.77 13.70 -7.78
CA ILE A 255 11.87 14.49 -8.61
C ILE A 255 10.83 15.12 -7.69
N GLU A 256 10.59 16.41 -7.86
CA GLU A 256 9.46 17.14 -7.30
C GLU A 256 8.80 17.90 -8.46
N THR A 257 7.51 17.66 -8.69
CA THR A 257 6.78 18.29 -9.78
C THR A 257 5.31 18.48 -9.42
N ASP A 258 4.66 19.41 -10.09
CA ASP A 258 3.24 19.70 -9.97
C ASP A 258 2.56 19.50 -11.32
N ASP A 259 1.39 18.87 -11.31
CA ASP A 259 0.45 18.90 -12.43
C ASP A 259 -0.68 19.89 -12.13
N ASP A 260 -0.57 21.09 -12.69
CA ASP A 260 -1.54 22.18 -12.59
C ASP A 260 -2.48 22.27 -13.80
N ALA A 261 -2.39 21.32 -14.73
CA ALA A 261 -3.23 21.30 -15.90
C ALA A 261 -4.73 21.19 -15.52
N PRO A 262 -5.64 21.83 -16.28
CA PRO A 262 -7.08 21.74 -16.02
C PRO A 262 -7.59 20.30 -15.88
N GLN A 263 -7.01 19.39 -16.65
CA GLN A 263 -7.36 17.98 -16.77
C GLN A 263 -6.53 17.04 -15.86
N ARG A 264 -5.92 17.56 -14.78
CA ARG A 264 -5.13 16.80 -13.82
C ARG A 264 -5.95 15.73 -13.08
N ILE A 265 -5.28 14.69 -12.58
CA ILE A 265 -5.90 13.60 -11.84
C ILE A 265 -5.74 13.83 -10.33
N SER A 266 -6.86 13.88 -9.59
CA SER A 266 -6.88 14.27 -8.17
C SER A 266 -7.11 13.12 -7.18
N SER A 267 -7.31 11.90 -7.68
CA SER A 267 -7.47 10.69 -6.88
C SER A 267 -7.42 9.46 -7.76
N GLY A 268 -7.20 8.30 -7.16
CA GLY A 268 -7.36 7.02 -7.85
C GLY A 268 -6.56 5.94 -7.15
N THR A 269 -6.43 4.81 -7.83
CA THR A 269 -5.69 3.68 -7.28
C THR A 269 -4.19 3.88 -7.37
N PHE A 270 -3.44 3.14 -6.55
CA PHE A 270 -2.01 3.02 -6.74
C PHE A 270 -1.67 1.60 -7.18
N GLY A 271 -0.48 1.45 -7.72
CA GLY A 271 -0.01 0.15 -8.11
C GLY A 271 1.38 0.18 -8.68
N PHE A 272 1.67 -0.86 -9.44
CA PHE A 272 2.93 -1.07 -10.11
C PHE A 272 2.72 -1.03 -11.60
N VAL A 273 3.72 -0.51 -12.30
CA VAL A 273 3.76 -0.48 -13.77
C VAL A 273 5.06 -1.11 -14.25
N THR A 274 4.96 -1.97 -15.25
CA THR A 274 6.12 -2.53 -15.94
C THR A 274 6.03 -2.31 -17.45
N LEU A 275 7.20 -2.12 -18.06
CA LEU A 275 7.42 -1.97 -19.49
C LEU A 275 8.51 -2.95 -19.92
N ALA A 276 8.15 -3.93 -20.75
CA ALA A 276 9.08 -4.88 -21.37
C ALA A 276 10.11 -5.50 -20.39
N THR A 277 9.66 -5.83 -19.18
CA THR A 277 10.49 -6.44 -18.13
C THR A 277 9.66 -7.33 -17.23
N SER A 278 10.29 -8.40 -16.77
CA SER A 278 9.88 -9.17 -15.61
C SER A 278 10.39 -8.46 -14.36
N VAL A 279 9.53 -8.39 -13.35
CA VAL A 279 9.85 -7.70 -12.08
C VAL A 279 9.44 -8.57 -10.91
N GLU A 280 10.16 -8.43 -9.81
CA GLU A 280 9.75 -8.92 -8.49
C GLU A 280 9.45 -7.74 -7.58
N ILE A 281 8.38 -7.85 -6.80
CA ILE A 281 7.88 -6.79 -5.92
C ILE A 281 7.58 -7.35 -4.54
N LYS A 282 7.97 -6.62 -3.50
CA LYS A 282 7.64 -6.91 -2.10
C LYS A 282 7.71 -5.66 -1.22
N GLU A 283 7.41 -5.86 0.07
CA GLU A 283 7.54 -4.84 1.12
C GLU A 283 6.73 -3.58 0.80
N ILE A 284 5.43 -3.77 0.52
CA ILE A 284 4.54 -2.69 0.11
C ILE A 284 4.02 -1.97 1.34
N LYS A 285 4.10 -0.65 1.31
CA LYS A 285 3.53 0.22 2.32
C LYS A 285 2.87 1.41 1.64
N VAL A 286 1.62 1.67 1.98
CA VAL A 286 0.92 2.89 1.60
C VAL A 286 0.43 3.60 2.83
N GLU A 287 0.68 4.89 2.88
CA GLU A 287 0.30 5.80 3.95
C GLU A 287 -0.62 6.83 3.33
N PHE A 288 -1.86 6.90 3.81
CA PHE A 288 -2.86 7.82 3.29
C PHE A 288 -2.86 9.10 4.12
N ASP A 289 -2.86 10.25 3.46
CA ASP A 289 -2.88 11.53 4.15
C ASP A 289 -4.27 11.76 4.77
N ALA A 290 -4.32 12.13 6.05
CA ALA A 290 -5.57 12.57 6.66
C ALA A 290 -6.08 13.82 5.92
N GLU A 291 -7.31 13.79 5.42
CA GLU A 291 -7.96 14.99 4.93
C GLU A 291 -8.01 16.03 6.06
N ARG A 292 -7.47 17.22 5.80
CA ARG A 292 -7.69 18.39 6.66
C ARG A 292 -9.01 19.05 6.32
#